data_AF-M5C2D5-F1
#
_entry.id   AF-M5C2D5-F1
#
_cell.length_a   1.000
_cell.length_b   1.000
_cell.length_c   1.000
_cell.angle_alpha   90.00
_cell.angle_beta   90.00
_cell.angle_gamma   90.00
#
_symmetry.space_group_name_H-M   'P 1'
#
loop_
_entity.id
_entity.type
_entity.pdbx_description
1 polymer ?
#
loop_
_entity_poly.entity_id
_entity_poly.type
_entity_poly.pdbx_seq_one_letter_code
_entity_poly.pdbx_strand_id
1 'polypeptide(L)'
;MPPTSNRKASFSNYGSPLDVWALGVNVRSAWIGSNSAVNTISGTSMATPQVAGILAVVIGNKGNSSPAALSSALKSNAQAVVTGAPSGTTNLKARVW
;
A
#
# COMPACT_ATOMS: atom_id res chain seq x y z
N MET A 1 -11.82 8.20 9.00
CA MET A 1 -11.61 7.71 7.63
C MET A 1 -12.88 7.01 7.21
N PRO A 2 -13.48 7.29 6.04
CA PRO A 2 -14.57 6.46 5.54
C PRO A 2 -14.05 5.03 5.33
N PRO A 3 -14.90 4.00 5.49
CA PRO A 3 -14.50 2.62 5.27
C PRO A 3 -13.97 2.46 3.84
N THR A 4 -12.75 1.97 3.72
CA THR A 4 -12.16 1.63 2.42
C THR A 4 -12.93 0.44 1.87
N SER A 5 -13.57 0.56 0.71
CA SER A 5 -14.36 -0.52 0.10
C SER A 5 -13.52 -1.72 -0.38
N ASN A 6 -12.23 -1.78 -0.03
CA ASN A 6 -11.19 -2.67 -0.57
C ASN A 6 -11.21 -2.75 -2.10
N ARG A 7 -11.80 -1.76 -2.80
CA ARG A 7 -11.96 -1.78 -4.23
C ARG A 7 -10.76 -1.13 -4.91
N LYS A 8 -10.28 -1.73 -5.99
CA LYS A 8 -9.29 -1.11 -6.88
C LYS A 8 -9.73 0.31 -7.27
N ALA A 9 -8.82 1.27 -7.15
CA ALA A 9 -9.05 2.63 -7.65
C ALA A 9 -9.13 2.64 -9.19
N SER A 10 -10.04 3.44 -9.76
CA SER A 10 -10.24 3.51 -11.22
C SER A 10 -8.94 3.81 -11.98
N PHE A 11 -8.13 4.74 -11.46
CA PHE A 11 -6.85 5.17 -12.05
C PHE A 11 -5.70 4.18 -11.87
N SER A 12 -5.80 3.20 -10.96
CA SER A 12 -4.65 2.34 -10.66
C SER A 12 -4.34 1.41 -11.84
N ASN A 13 -3.05 1.27 -12.15
CA ASN A 13 -2.56 0.17 -12.99
C ASN A 13 -2.79 -1.18 -12.30
N TYR A 14 -2.68 -2.26 -13.08
CA TYR A 14 -2.96 -3.64 -12.70
C TYR A 14 -2.17 -4.60 -13.60
N GLY A 15 -2.17 -5.88 -13.27
CA GLY A 15 -1.47 -6.94 -14.01
C GLY A 15 -0.55 -7.78 -13.13
N SER A 16 0.05 -8.81 -13.74
CA SER A 16 0.93 -9.76 -13.08
C SER A 16 2.18 -9.17 -12.39
N PRO A 17 2.73 -8.00 -12.80
CA PRO A 17 3.85 -7.40 -12.08
C PRO A 17 3.48 -6.79 -10.71
N LEU A 18 2.19 -6.66 -10.39
CA LEU A 18 1.77 -6.06 -9.13
C LEU A 18 1.90 -7.07 -7.97
N ASP A 19 2.76 -6.77 -6.99
CA ASP A 19 2.95 -7.60 -5.80
C ASP A 19 1.80 -7.48 -4.79
N VAL A 20 1.43 -6.25 -4.42
CA VAL A 20 0.41 -5.94 -3.40
C VAL A 20 -0.31 -4.62 -3.67
N TRP A 21 -1.47 -4.45 -3.05
CA TRP A 21 -2.25 -3.23 -3.00
C TRP A 21 -2.07 -2.50 -1.67
N ALA A 22 -2.29 -1.19 -1.67
CA ALA A 22 -2.36 -0.36 -0.47
C ALA A 22 -3.36 0.80 -0.66
N LEU A 23 -3.57 1.62 0.36
CA LEU A 23 -4.46 2.77 0.36
C LEU A 23 -3.88 3.91 -0.50
N GLY A 24 -4.56 4.20 -1.60
CA GLY A 24 -4.17 5.28 -2.52
C GLY A 24 -5.29 6.26 -2.86
N VAL A 25 -6.47 6.17 -2.22
CA VAL A 25 -7.61 7.06 -2.49
C VAL A 25 -7.91 7.91 -1.27
N ASN A 26 -8.05 9.23 -1.46
CA ASN A 26 -8.33 10.20 -0.40
C ASN A 26 -7.35 10.08 0.78
N VAL A 27 -6.06 10.00 0.47
CA VAL A 27 -5.01 9.90 1.48
C VAL A 27 -4.63 11.31 1.93
N ARG A 28 -4.90 11.62 3.20
CA ARG A 28 -4.51 12.87 3.84
C ARG A 28 -3.09 12.76 4.36
N SER A 29 -2.22 13.69 3.98
CA SER A 29 -0.83 13.78 4.45
C SER A 29 -0.38 15.23 4.58
N ALA A 30 0.85 15.43 5.07
CA ALA A 30 1.52 16.73 5.12
C ALA A 30 1.67 17.34 3.72
N TRP A 31 1.71 18.67 3.65
CA TRP A 31 1.80 19.40 2.39
C TRP A 31 2.69 20.63 2.51
N ILE A 32 3.10 21.17 1.36
CA ILE A 32 3.87 22.41 1.27
C ILE A 32 2.98 23.62 1.62
N GLY A 33 3.58 24.66 2.21
CA GLY A 33 2.93 25.95 2.49
C GLY A 33 2.94 26.38 3.97
N SER A 34 2.94 25.44 4.92
CA SER A 34 3.20 25.71 6.34
C SER A 34 3.55 24.44 7.11
N ASN A 35 4.05 24.57 8.35
CA ASN A 35 4.34 23.42 9.24
C ASN A 35 3.09 22.64 9.67
N SER A 36 1.89 23.15 9.41
CA SER A 36 0.61 22.50 9.71
C SER A 36 -0.20 22.18 8.45
N ALA A 37 0.35 22.46 7.27
CA ALA A 37 -0.33 22.26 6.01
C ALA A 37 -0.55 20.76 5.75
N VAL A 38 -1.76 20.45 5.31
CA VAL A 38 -2.19 19.11 4.93
C VAL A 38 -2.89 19.16 3.60
N ASN A 39 -2.80 18.07 2.85
CA ASN A 39 -3.54 17.90 1.61
C ASN A 39 -4.09 16.47 1.54
N THR A 40 -5.20 16.30 0.83
CA THR A 40 -5.84 15.01 0.60
C THR A 40 -5.86 14.75 -0.89
N ILE A 41 -5.06 13.77 -1.31
CA ILE A 41 -4.88 13.43 -2.73
C ILE A 41 -5.01 11.92 -2.95
N SER A 42 -5.12 11.54 -4.21
CA SER A 42 -5.26 10.15 -4.62
C SER A 42 -4.21 9.79 -5.67
N GLY A 43 -3.65 8.60 -5.58
CA GLY A 43 -2.67 8.08 -6.52
C GLY A 43 -2.02 6.80 -6.02
N THR A 44 -1.44 6.03 -6.95
CA THR A 44 -0.51 4.95 -6.58
C THR A 44 0.71 5.51 -5.84
N SER A 45 1.11 6.74 -6.13
CA SER A 45 2.11 7.50 -5.37
C SER A 45 1.76 7.68 -3.88
N MET A 46 0.48 7.59 -3.50
CA MET A 46 0.05 7.62 -2.10
C MET A 46 0.01 6.21 -1.48
N ALA A 47 -0.20 5.18 -2.29
CA ALA A 47 -0.15 3.78 -1.85
C ALA A 47 1.29 3.32 -1.59
N THR A 48 2.26 3.69 -2.44
CA THR A 48 3.67 3.33 -2.30
C THR A 48 4.28 3.66 -0.93
N PRO A 49 4.18 4.90 -0.39
CA PRO A 49 4.74 5.22 0.92
C PRO A 49 4.06 4.45 2.06
N GLN A 50 2.82 3.98 1.89
CA GLN A 50 2.19 3.12 2.89
C GLN A 50 2.88 1.74 2.96
N VAL A 51 3.21 1.13 1.83
CA VAL A 51 3.97 -0.14 1.79
C VAL A 51 5.37 0.05 2.37
N ALA A 52 6.04 1.14 2.02
CA ALA A 52 7.35 1.48 2.59
C ALA A 52 7.29 1.63 4.12
N GLY A 53 6.27 2.31 4.65
CA GLY A 53 6.05 2.43 6.09
C GLY A 53 5.78 1.09 6.78
N ILE A 54 4.99 0.20 6.17
CA ILE A 54 4.77 -1.17 6.67
C ILE A 54 6.09 -1.93 6.78
N LEU A 55 6.93 -1.88 5.74
CA LEU A 55 8.24 -2.52 5.76
C LEU A 55 9.18 -1.90 6.81
N ALA A 56 9.15 -0.58 6.99
CA ALA A 56 9.93 0.09 8.03
C ALA A 56 9.56 -0.40 9.44
N VAL A 57 8.26 -0.55 9.73
CA VAL A 57 7.78 -1.09 11.01
C VAL A 57 8.26 -2.54 11.19
N VAL A 58 8.18 -3.36 10.16
CA VAL A 58 8.65 -4.76 10.21
C VAL A 58 10.15 -4.83 10.46
N ILE A 59 10.95 -4.02 9.76
CA ILE A 59 12.40 -3.95 9.95
C ILE A 59 12.72 -3.51 11.39
N GLY A 60 11.99 -2.53 11.93
CA GLY A 60 12.16 -2.09 13.31
C GLY A 60 11.84 -3.16 14.35
N ASN A 61 10.83 -4.00 14.10
CA ASN A 61 10.38 -5.01 15.04
C ASN A 61 11.13 -6.35 14.94
N LYS A 62 11.56 -6.74 13.74
CA LYS A 62 12.07 -8.09 13.44
C LYS A 62 13.53 -8.09 12.94
N GLY A 63 14.14 -6.92 12.82
CA GLY A 63 15.45 -6.76 12.21
C GLY A 63 15.38 -6.68 10.69
N ASN A 64 16.47 -6.16 10.10
CA ASN A 64 16.55 -6.01 8.65
C ASN A 64 16.85 -7.35 7.96
N SER A 65 16.32 -7.52 6.75
CA SER A 65 16.52 -8.69 5.90
C SER A 65 16.80 -8.26 4.47
N SER A 66 17.16 -9.19 3.58
CA SER A 66 17.36 -8.85 2.18
C SER A 66 16.06 -8.31 1.55
N PRO A 67 16.13 -7.42 0.55
CA PRO A 67 14.94 -6.91 -0.14
C PRO A 67 14.04 -8.02 -0.71
N ALA A 68 14.64 -9.10 -1.22
CA ALA A 68 13.91 -10.26 -1.72
C ALA A 68 13.16 -11.02 -0.60
N ALA A 69 13.78 -11.18 0.57
CA ALA A 69 13.13 -11.79 1.73
C ALA A 69 11.99 -10.91 2.26
N LEU A 70 12.19 -9.60 2.32
CA LEU A 70 11.14 -8.65 2.73
C LEU A 70 9.96 -8.62 1.76
N SER A 71 10.21 -8.63 0.45
CA SER A 71 9.15 -8.71 -0.58
C SER A 71 8.36 -10.02 -0.48
N SER A 72 9.05 -11.13 -0.26
CA SER A 72 8.40 -12.44 -0.09
C SER A 72 7.57 -12.48 1.20
N ALA A 73 8.10 -11.99 2.32
CA ALA A 73 7.39 -11.91 3.58
C ALA A 73 6.17 -10.97 3.51
N LEU A 74 6.29 -9.84 2.81
CA LEU A 74 5.19 -8.91 2.55
C LEU A 74 4.04 -9.61 1.84
N LYS A 75 4.33 -10.35 0.77
CA LYS A 75 3.31 -11.11 0.01
C LYS A 75 2.67 -12.21 0.85
N SER A 76 3.46 -13.00 1.58
CA SER A 76 2.93 -14.09 2.41
C SER A 76 2.08 -13.63 3.58
N ASN A 77 2.33 -12.42 4.11
CA ASN A 77 1.57 -11.87 5.23
C ASN A 77 0.42 -10.93 4.80
N ALA A 78 0.33 -10.56 3.52
CA ALA A 78 -0.72 -9.69 3.00
C ALA A 78 -2.12 -10.35 3.08
N GLN A 79 -3.15 -9.52 2.99
CA GLN A 79 -4.55 -9.95 3.13
C GLN A 79 -5.25 -9.99 1.77
N ALA A 80 -5.78 -11.13 1.36
CA ALA A 80 -6.52 -11.30 0.10
C ALA A 80 -7.93 -10.70 0.16
N VAL A 81 -8.06 -9.37 0.17
CA VAL A 81 -9.35 -8.66 0.34
C VAL A 81 -9.68 -7.69 -0.77
N VAL A 82 -8.78 -7.47 -1.74
CA VAL A 82 -9.03 -6.47 -2.79
C VAL A 82 -10.06 -6.98 -3.80
N THR A 83 -11.03 -6.12 -4.11
CA THR A 83 -12.11 -6.35 -5.06
C THR A 83 -11.92 -5.49 -6.32
N GLY A 84 -12.46 -5.95 -7.45
CA GLY A 84 -12.37 -5.23 -8.73
C GLY A 84 -10.98 -5.23 -9.38
N ALA A 85 -10.05 -6.07 -8.88
CA ALA A 85 -8.80 -6.37 -9.58
C ALA A 85 -9.09 -7.27 -10.79
N PRO A 86 -8.62 -6.93 -12.00
CA PRO A 86 -8.78 -7.79 -13.18
C PRO A 86 -8.07 -9.14 -13.03
N SER A 87 -8.49 -10.13 -13.80
CA SER A 87 -7.82 -11.44 -13.87
C SER A 87 -6.32 -11.27 -14.16
N GLY A 88 -5.49 -12.14 -13.57
CA GLY A 88 -4.04 -12.05 -13.65
C GLY A 88 -3.40 -10.97 -12.76
N THR A 89 -4.20 -10.28 -11.92
CA THR A 89 -3.69 -9.35 -10.90
C THR A 89 -3.91 -9.94 -9.51
N THR A 90 -2.95 -9.76 -8.60
CA THR A 90 -3.10 -10.12 -7.18
C THR A 90 -4.33 -9.45 -6.55
N ASN A 91 -4.85 -10.00 -5.46
CA ASN A 91 -5.85 -9.36 -4.59
C ASN A 91 -5.31 -9.08 -3.17
N LEU A 92 -3.98 -9.18 -2.99
CA LEU A 92 -3.29 -9.04 -1.72
C LEU A 92 -3.14 -7.57 -1.31
N LYS A 93 -3.71 -7.17 -0.18
CA LYS A 93 -3.52 -5.86 0.46
C LYS A 93 -2.41 -5.95 1.51
N ALA A 94 -1.43 -5.05 1.43
CA ALA A 94 -0.34 -4.95 2.39
C ALA A 94 -0.86 -4.66 3.82
N ARG A 95 -0.22 -5.28 4.82
CA ARG A 95 -0.44 -5.03 6.26
C ARG A 95 0.85 -5.31 7.03
N VAL A 96 0.94 -4.82 8.27
CA VAL A 96 2.01 -5.19 9.21
C VAL A 96 1.80 -6.63 9.72
N TRP A 97 2.90 -7.31 10.06
CA TRP A 97 2.93 -8.67 10.60
C TRP A 97 3.98 -8.83 11.71
#